data_AF-A0A9C6DXS4-F1
#
_entry.id   AF-A0A9C6DXS4-F1
#
_cell.length_a   1.000
_cell.length_b   1.000
_cell.length_c   1.000
_cell.angle_alpha   90.00
_cell.angle_beta   90.00
_cell.angle_gamma   90.00
#
_symmetry.space_group_name_H-M   'P 1'
#
loop_
_entity.id
_entity.type
_entity.pdbx_description
1 polymer ?
#
loop_
_entity_poly.entity_id
_entity_poly.type
_entity_poly.pdbx_seq_one_letter_code
_entity_poly.pdbx_strand_id
1 'polypeptide(L)'
;MAEMLNENFNLLRQLFSDCLAAKSNPTNTKIDLDEKLKLGSLLFVLIKKINRMVKYRVRAGREELQSQKSLVDNNRLHLQNLLYEVNYLKREIRHCYQFKSQDEDIDICEPDSGEVNELESSHKQRIARLERELTLRKQLSDDCAKLLNAKTKVFHEIITKMENLATFAPSLRTLLKATKPLQEALQLPLEQIWKLDYKVHLLPPSLYLAYVNLRLIEMEDIHFKINVMGCEDEVKNYEAERKQTHITSLEKDQFFQPHPLYLQMKIQDPDFMNDSIVVNFYNFSLLDLVTGYCDIGFNESNIAIAETNLLQDFLKYICENDIGEIMPYAEINLKIEKQNLTTEEFYDYLGLHNFGKPYRWVQEVCGTSSLNTPKTTNSQNQKIKEFAADVVKRIKLYWNSRLCLSTQIKAFMNKNLDNYMDGKAANCKPNCSLVQWSALNWEEYEANTTTMRYIEEELVDASFSFYRAVVVFSSAKMECLISISNKYPHNAPLWIITVHWNGHHNALNNSSIKFMEHWTNSLCDSKNTPDLLAAQLLRTMYSFDIFLETEGPLYQPLEYNKEKSFIKSFSKRTRVRPYKRITSGANNYFKQ
;
A
#
# COMPACT_ATOMS: atom_id res chain seq x y z
N MET A 1 136.71 41.25 26.62
CA MET A 1 136.28 41.71 27.97
C MET A 1 136.69 40.73 29.07
N ALA A 2 136.51 39.42 28.90
CA ALA A 2 136.98 38.42 29.88
C ALA A 2 138.52 38.38 30.02
N GLU A 3 139.25 38.43 28.91
CA GLU A 3 140.73 38.44 28.90
C GLU A 3 141.31 39.65 29.64
N MET A 4 140.85 40.86 29.30
CA MET A 4 141.21 42.11 30.01
C MET A 4 140.90 42.07 31.52
N LEU A 5 139.84 41.36 31.95
CA LEU A 5 139.51 41.23 33.37
C LEU A 5 140.53 40.32 34.09
N ASN A 6 140.87 39.19 33.45
CA ASN A 6 141.89 38.25 33.95
C ASN A 6 143.28 38.88 34.05
N GLU A 7 143.70 39.66 33.05
CA GLU A 7 144.97 40.40 33.08
C GLU A 7 145.04 41.38 34.26
N ASN A 8 143.96 42.14 34.50
CA ASN A 8 143.90 43.08 35.61
C ASN A 8 143.88 42.38 36.98
N PHE A 9 143.23 41.21 37.13
CA PHE A 9 143.32 40.43 38.36
C PHE A 9 144.72 39.89 38.63
N ASN A 10 145.44 39.45 37.59
CA ASN A 10 146.82 38.99 37.71
C ASN A 10 147.77 40.12 38.14
N LEU A 11 147.65 41.31 37.55
CA LEU A 11 148.41 42.52 37.94
C LEU A 11 148.12 42.93 39.39
N LEU A 12 146.85 42.87 39.81
CA LEU A 12 146.45 43.19 41.18
C LEU A 12 147.02 42.18 42.20
N ARG A 13 147.10 40.90 41.81
CA ARG A 13 147.72 39.83 42.61
C ARG A 13 149.22 40.08 42.78
N GLN A 14 149.92 40.49 41.71
CA GLN A 14 151.33 40.87 41.76
C GLN A 14 151.57 42.11 42.66
N LEU A 15 150.70 43.13 42.57
CA LEU A 15 150.77 44.31 43.44
C LEU A 15 150.55 43.98 44.92
N PHE A 16 149.64 43.06 45.25
CA PHE A 16 149.45 42.63 46.63
C PHE A 16 150.62 41.82 47.18
N SER A 17 151.28 40.99 46.37
CA SER A 17 152.52 40.32 46.79
C SER A 17 153.65 41.32 47.06
N ASP A 18 153.80 42.34 46.21
CA ASP A 18 154.80 43.41 46.39
C ASP A 18 154.56 44.19 47.70
N CYS A 19 153.31 44.57 47.99
CA CYS A 19 152.94 45.29 49.21
C CYS A 19 153.15 44.47 50.49
N LEU A 20 152.95 43.14 50.42
CA LEU A 20 153.17 42.24 51.56
C LEU A 20 154.67 42.14 51.88
N ALA A 21 155.52 42.02 50.84
CA ALA A 21 156.98 41.98 50.98
C ALA A 21 157.57 43.28 51.57
N ALA A 22 157.00 44.45 51.21
CA ALA A 22 157.42 45.74 51.73
C ALA A 22 157.06 45.96 53.22
N LYS A 23 155.98 45.34 53.72
CA LYS A 23 155.54 45.47 55.12
C LYS A 23 156.41 44.69 56.12
N SER A 24 157.13 43.67 55.68
CA SER A 24 157.96 42.82 56.54
C SER A 24 159.36 43.38 56.89
N ASN A 25 159.86 44.43 56.22
CA ASN A 25 161.21 44.99 56.42
C ASN A 25 161.21 46.54 56.52
N PRO A 26 161.43 47.15 57.71
CA PRO A 26 161.17 48.59 57.89
C PRO A 26 162.35 49.55 57.61
N THR A 27 163.53 49.09 57.19
CA THR A 27 164.72 49.96 56.99
C THR A 27 165.00 50.39 55.55
N ASN A 28 164.13 50.06 54.58
CA ASN A 28 164.37 50.37 53.17
C ASN A 28 163.33 51.38 52.62
N THR A 29 163.67 52.67 52.69
CA THR A 29 162.89 53.82 52.21
C THR A 29 162.90 53.95 50.67
N LYS A 30 162.60 52.88 49.93
CA LYS A 30 162.51 52.93 48.45
C LYS A 30 161.24 52.37 47.82
N ILE A 31 160.36 51.72 48.58
CA ILE A 31 159.07 51.27 48.05
C ILE A 31 158.00 52.15 48.67
N ASP A 32 157.49 53.08 47.86
CA ASP A 32 156.37 53.91 48.26
C ASP A 32 155.11 53.05 48.27
N LEU A 33 154.79 52.53 49.46
CA LEU A 33 153.61 51.69 49.69
C LEU A 33 152.33 52.43 49.24
N ASP A 34 152.34 53.76 49.32
CA ASP A 34 151.23 54.61 48.95
C ASP A 34 151.01 54.63 47.42
N GLU A 35 152.07 54.58 46.61
CA GLU A 35 151.97 54.48 45.15
C GLU A 35 151.42 53.12 44.67
N LYS A 36 151.86 52.03 45.29
CA LYS A 36 151.37 50.68 44.94
C LYS A 36 149.91 50.48 45.38
N LEU A 37 149.51 51.07 46.52
CA LEU A 37 148.10 51.13 46.93
C LEU A 37 147.25 51.97 45.96
N LYS A 38 147.78 53.10 45.48
CA LYS A 38 147.14 53.91 44.42
C LYS A 38 146.96 53.08 43.15
N LEU A 39 147.97 52.37 42.67
CA LEU A 39 147.88 51.50 41.49
C LEU A 39 146.87 50.36 41.67
N GLY A 40 146.88 49.68 42.82
CA GLY A 40 145.92 48.62 43.13
C GLY A 40 144.47 49.13 43.16
N SER A 41 144.25 50.31 43.74
CA SER A 41 142.93 50.95 43.73
C SER A 41 142.47 51.31 42.32
N LEU A 42 143.38 51.78 41.44
CA LEU A 42 143.09 52.08 40.04
C LEU A 42 142.69 50.82 39.25
N LEU A 43 143.38 49.70 39.47
CA LEU A 43 143.05 48.40 38.88
C LEU A 43 141.67 47.89 39.32
N PHE A 44 141.29 48.08 40.59
CA PHE A 44 139.92 47.80 41.04
C PHE A 44 138.88 48.68 40.35
N VAL A 45 139.19 49.95 40.08
CA VAL A 45 138.30 50.84 39.31
C VAL A 45 138.11 50.30 37.89
N LEU A 46 139.16 49.81 37.24
CA LEU A 46 139.08 49.20 35.90
C LEU A 46 138.24 47.91 35.90
N ILE A 47 138.43 47.01 36.86
CA ILE A 47 137.64 45.78 36.99
C ILE A 47 136.15 46.11 37.24
N LYS A 48 135.86 47.08 38.11
CA LYS A 48 134.50 47.60 38.32
C LYS A 48 133.90 48.16 37.03
N LYS A 49 134.69 48.88 36.22
CA LYS A 49 134.27 49.41 34.91
C LYS A 49 133.92 48.29 33.94
N ILE A 50 134.75 47.25 33.80
CA ILE A 50 134.49 46.11 32.90
C ILE A 50 133.25 45.32 33.36
N ASN A 51 133.11 45.04 34.66
CA ASN A 51 131.91 44.39 35.21
C ASN A 51 130.64 45.21 34.95
N ARG A 52 130.73 46.55 35.04
CA ARG A 52 129.62 47.44 34.69
C ARG A 52 129.25 47.32 33.21
N MET A 53 130.25 47.25 32.32
CA MET A 53 130.04 47.06 30.86
C MET A 53 129.38 45.71 30.53
N VAL A 54 129.79 44.62 31.17
CA VAL A 54 129.15 43.30 30.97
C VAL A 54 127.69 43.35 31.43
N LYS A 55 127.41 43.92 32.60
CA LYS A 55 126.03 44.13 33.08
C LYS A 55 125.21 44.98 32.11
N TYR A 56 125.80 46.04 31.51
CA TYR A 56 125.13 46.83 30.48
C TYR A 56 124.82 46.02 29.23
N ARG A 57 125.74 45.20 28.71
CA ARG A 57 125.48 44.37 27.52
C ARG A 57 124.41 43.31 27.76
N VAL A 58 124.45 42.63 28.91
CA VAL A 58 123.42 41.64 29.29
C VAL A 58 122.06 42.33 29.43
N ARG A 59 122.03 43.52 30.02
CA ARG A 59 120.81 44.32 30.10
C ARG A 59 120.29 44.72 28.72
N ALA A 60 121.16 45.21 27.84
CA ALA A 60 120.79 45.60 26.48
C ALA A 60 120.21 44.43 25.68
N GLY A 61 120.84 43.25 25.71
CA GLY A 61 120.32 42.06 25.04
C GLY A 61 118.98 41.57 25.61
N ARG A 62 118.76 41.70 26.93
CA ARG A 62 117.46 41.41 27.56
C ARG A 62 116.39 42.41 27.14
N GLU A 63 116.73 43.70 27.07
CA GLU A 63 115.81 44.76 26.64
C GLU A 63 115.41 44.57 25.16
N GLU A 64 116.35 44.20 24.29
CA GLU A 64 116.07 43.89 22.87
C GLU A 64 115.18 42.66 22.71
N LEU A 65 115.48 41.57 23.41
CA LEU A 65 114.64 40.36 23.39
C LEU A 65 113.24 40.63 23.94
N GLN A 66 113.13 41.44 24.99
CA GLN A 66 111.84 41.84 25.56
C GLN A 66 111.03 42.71 24.59
N SER A 67 111.69 43.58 23.82
CA SER A 67 111.07 44.39 22.76
C SER A 67 110.53 43.52 21.62
N GLN A 68 111.30 42.55 21.14
CA GLN A 68 110.82 41.63 20.10
C GLN A 68 109.69 40.73 20.60
N LYS A 69 109.79 40.25 21.85
CA LYS A 69 108.72 39.47 22.48
C LYS A 69 107.42 40.27 22.58
N SER A 70 107.47 41.52 23.02
CA SER A 70 106.27 42.35 23.13
C SER A 70 105.62 42.61 21.77
N LEU A 71 106.41 42.78 20.71
CA LEU A 71 105.91 42.92 19.34
C LEU A 71 105.19 41.65 18.86
N VAL A 72 105.76 40.48 19.11
CA VAL A 72 105.12 39.19 18.79
C VAL A 72 103.83 39.00 19.57
N ASP A 73 103.82 39.33 20.86
CA ASP A 73 102.63 39.24 21.71
C ASP A 73 101.52 40.19 21.22
N ASN A 74 101.87 41.41 20.82
CA ASN A 74 100.93 42.36 20.22
C ASN A 74 100.32 41.83 18.91
N ASN A 75 101.14 41.27 18.01
CA ASN A 75 100.66 40.68 16.76
C ASN A 75 99.77 39.45 17.01
N ARG A 76 100.14 38.60 17.98
CA ARG A 76 99.34 37.44 18.39
C ARG A 76 97.99 37.88 18.94
N LEU A 77 97.95 38.95 19.75
CA LEU A 77 96.71 39.54 20.25
C LEU A 77 95.83 40.04 19.09
N HIS A 78 96.42 40.72 18.10
CA HIS A 78 95.68 41.21 16.95
C HIS A 78 95.08 40.07 16.11
N LEU A 79 95.86 39.01 15.86
CA LEU A 79 95.37 37.80 15.20
C LEU A 79 94.21 37.15 15.98
N GLN A 80 94.32 37.08 17.31
CA GLN A 80 93.28 36.50 18.15
C GLN A 80 91.97 37.31 18.05
N ASN A 81 92.05 38.64 18.03
CA ASN A 81 90.89 39.51 17.84
C ASN A 81 90.20 39.24 16.50
N LEU A 82 90.97 39.14 15.41
CA LEU A 82 90.44 38.82 14.08
C LEU A 82 89.81 37.42 14.02
N LEU A 83 90.41 36.42 14.66
CA LEU A 83 89.84 35.08 14.74
C LEU A 83 88.53 35.05 15.54
N TYR A 84 88.41 35.88 16.58
CA TYR A 84 87.15 36.05 17.29
C TYR A 84 86.08 36.68 16.40
N GLU A 85 86.43 37.73 15.66
CA GLU A 85 85.51 38.39 14.73
C GLU A 85 85.01 37.44 13.63
N VAL A 86 85.92 36.69 12.99
CA VAL A 86 85.55 35.69 11.98
C VAL A 86 84.62 34.62 12.56
N ASN A 87 84.89 34.14 13.78
CA ASN A 87 84.04 33.15 14.43
C ASN A 87 82.68 33.72 14.82
N TYR A 88 82.64 34.97 15.28
CA TYR A 88 81.41 35.69 15.57
C TYR A 88 80.56 35.81 14.30
N LEU A 89 81.12 36.35 13.22
CA LEU A 89 80.44 36.48 11.93
C LEU A 89 79.97 35.14 11.38
N LYS A 90 80.78 34.06 11.48
CA LYS A 90 80.35 32.71 11.07
C LYS A 90 79.20 32.14 11.92
N ARG A 91 79.12 32.50 13.21
CA ARG A 91 77.98 32.12 14.06
C ARG A 91 76.75 32.93 13.68
N GLU A 92 76.91 34.22 13.44
CA GLU A 92 75.84 35.12 13.04
C GLU A 92 75.25 34.75 11.68
N ILE A 93 76.09 34.46 10.68
CA ILE A 93 75.63 33.95 9.38
C ILE A 93 74.84 32.65 9.54
N ARG A 94 75.32 31.70 10.35
CA ARG A 94 74.58 30.46 10.63
C ARG A 94 73.25 30.73 11.31
N HIS A 95 73.21 31.70 12.22
CA HIS A 95 71.98 32.12 12.86
C HIS A 95 70.99 32.73 11.86
N CYS A 96 71.46 33.59 10.94
CA CYS A 96 70.65 34.14 9.86
C CYS A 96 70.09 33.06 8.93
N TYR A 97 70.87 32.01 8.60
CA TYR A 97 70.38 30.89 7.80
C TYR A 97 69.38 29.98 8.51
N GLN A 98 69.34 30.01 9.85
CA GLN A 98 68.35 29.26 10.63
C GLN A 98 67.02 30.00 10.73
N PHE A 99 66.94 31.24 10.24
CA PHE A 99 65.68 31.97 10.19
C PHE A 99 64.73 31.28 9.23
N LYS A 100 63.65 30.71 9.79
CA LYS A 100 62.51 30.21 9.04
C LYS A 100 61.38 31.21 9.19
N SER A 101 60.83 31.64 8.07
CA SER A 101 59.69 32.52 8.05
C SER A 101 58.40 31.70 8.26
N GLN A 102 57.45 32.26 9.01
CA GLN A 102 56.21 31.57 9.40
C GLN A 102 55.30 31.23 8.20
N ASP A 103 55.56 31.80 7.03
CA ASP A 103 54.83 31.49 5.80
C ASP A 103 55.23 30.15 5.17
N GLU A 104 56.35 29.52 5.60
CA GLU A 104 56.74 28.19 5.11
C GLU A 104 55.79 27.07 5.54
N ASP A 105 55.08 27.25 6.66
CA ASP A 105 54.13 26.26 7.19
C ASP A 105 52.70 26.43 6.61
N ILE A 106 52.48 27.42 5.74
CA ILE A 106 51.16 27.69 5.17
C ILE A 106 51.02 26.90 3.86
N ASP A 107 50.08 25.95 3.83
CA ASP A 107 49.68 25.29 2.60
C ASP A 107 48.99 26.29 1.66
N ILE A 108 49.67 26.63 0.56
CA ILE A 108 49.16 27.51 -0.49
C ILE A 108 48.61 26.62 -1.61
N CYS A 109 47.33 26.77 -1.95
CA CYS A 109 46.76 26.07 -3.10
C CYS A 109 47.43 26.52 -4.40
N GLU A 110 47.74 25.57 -5.29
CA GLU A 110 48.25 25.88 -6.62
C GLU A 110 47.16 26.63 -7.42
N PRO A 111 47.54 27.69 -8.16
CA PRO A 111 46.57 28.41 -8.97
C PRO A 111 46.10 27.52 -10.12
N ASP A 112 44.79 27.52 -10.38
CA ASP A 112 44.26 27.13 -11.68
C ASP A 112 44.98 27.93 -12.76
N SER A 113 45.52 27.23 -13.74
CA SER A 113 46.38 27.73 -14.82
C SER A 113 45.90 29.07 -15.40
N GLY A 114 46.59 30.15 -15.06
CA GLY A 114 46.30 31.50 -15.54
C GLY A 114 47.42 32.50 -15.25
N GLU A 115 48.18 32.81 -16.30
CA GLU A 115 49.11 33.95 -16.48
C GLU A 115 50.26 34.09 -15.46
N VAL A 116 51.35 33.38 -15.72
CA VAL A 116 52.67 33.71 -15.14
C VAL A 116 53.32 34.79 -16.00
N ASN A 117 53.32 36.03 -15.51
CA ASN A 117 54.24 37.06 -16.00
C ASN A 117 55.66 36.70 -15.53
N GLU A 118 56.48 36.17 -16.43
CA GLU A 118 57.83 35.61 -16.18
C GLU A 118 58.92 36.65 -15.83
N LEU A 119 58.59 37.92 -15.53
CA LEU A 119 59.58 38.97 -15.29
C LEU A 119 59.68 39.52 -13.86
N GLU A 120 58.90 39.00 -12.89
CA GLU A 120 59.05 39.43 -11.49
C GLU A 120 59.70 38.36 -10.60
N SER A 121 60.65 38.80 -9.78
CA SER A 121 61.38 37.99 -8.79
C SER A 121 60.47 37.00 -8.07
N SER A 122 60.89 35.73 -7.99
CA SER A 122 60.17 34.62 -7.32
C SER A 122 59.53 34.99 -5.96
N HIS A 123 60.18 35.85 -5.17
CA HIS A 123 59.67 36.35 -3.89
C HIS A 123 58.37 37.18 -4.02
N LYS A 124 58.27 38.09 -5.00
CA LYS A 124 57.06 38.90 -5.22
C LYS A 124 55.87 38.03 -5.62
N GLN A 125 56.11 37.01 -6.45
CA GLN A 125 55.08 36.04 -6.82
C GLN A 125 54.59 35.27 -5.58
N ARG A 126 55.50 34.89 -4.66
CA ARG A 126 55.12 34.23 -3.39
C ARG A 126 54.29 35.15 -2.49
N ILE A 127 54.65 36.43 -2.36
CA ILE A 127 53.84 37.40 -1.61
C ILE A 127 52.43 37.54 -2.21
N ALA A 128 52.33 37.70 -3.53
CA ALA A 128 51.03 37.82 -4.19
C ALA A 128 50.14 36.57 -3.99
N ARG A 129 50.74 35.38 -3.94
CA ARG A 129 50.02 34.14 -3.59
C ARG A 129 49.53 34.14 -2.15
N LEU A 130 50.37 34.54 -1.19
CA LEU A 130 49.98 34.64 0.22
C LEU A 130 48.87 35.68 0.45
N GLU A 131 48.93 36.82 -0.24
CA GLU A 131 47.89 37.84 -0.18
C GLU A 131 46.55 37.33 -0.73
N ARG A 132 46.57 36.59 -1.85
CA ARG A 132 45.38 35.93 -2.39
C ARG A 132 44.82 34.87 -1.45
N GLU A 133 45.67 34.02 -0.89
CA GLU A 133 45.23 33.01 0.07
C GLU A 133 44.59 33.66 1.30
N LEU A 134 45.16 34.76 1.79
CA LEU A 134 44.61 35.52 2.90
C LEU A 134 43.23 36.10 2.56
N THR A 135 43.07 36.72 1.38
CA THR A 135 41.76 37.26 0.98
C THR A 135 40.73 36.15 0.81
N LEU A 136 41.10 35.01 0.23
CA LEU A 136 40.24 33.83 0.11
C LEU A 136 39.81 33.29 1.47
N ARG A 137 40.75 33.10 2.42
CA ARG A 137 40.42 32.62 3.77
C ARG A 137 39.51 33.58 4.53
N LYS A 138 39.70 34.89 4.37
CA LYS A 138 38.78 35.90 4.93
C LYS A 138 37.38 35.78 4.33
N GLN A 139 37.28 35.69 3.01
CA GLN A 139 36.00 35.51 2.32
C GLN A 139 35.29 34.22 2.74
N LEU A 140 36.01 33.10 2.80
CA LEU A 140 35.47 31.81 3.26
C LEU A 140 35.01 31.87 4.72
N SER A 141 35.75 32.55 5.60
CA SER A 141 35.34 32.76 6.99
C SER A 141 34.06 33.58 7.08
N ASP A 142 33.95 34.66 6.31
CA ASP A 142 32.76 35.50 6.26
C ASP A 142 31.55 34.73 5.73
N ASP A 143 31.74 33.92 4.68
CA ASP A 143 30.68 33.10 4.10
C ASP A 143 30.26 31.97 5.03
N CYS A 144 31.20 31.33 5.72
CA CYS A 144 30.89 30.37 6.79
C CYS A 144 30.05 31.03 7.89
N ALA A 145 30.41 32.23 8.34
CA ALA A 145 29.65 32.96 9.35
C ALA A 145 28.23 33.31 8.87
N LYS A 146 28.07 33.77 7.61
CA LYS A 146 26.76 34.04 7.00
C LYS A 146 25.90 32.77 6.93
N LEU A 147 26.47 31.66 6.47
CA LEU A 147 25.77 30.37 6.36
C LEU A 147 25.36 29.84 7.72
N LEU A 148 26.21 29.96 8.73
CA LEU A 148 25.90 29.54 10.10
C LEU A 148 24.75 30.37 10.67
N ASN A 149 24.75 31.69 10.45
CA ASN A 149 23.62 32.56 10.81
C ASN A 149 22.34 32.18 10.05
N ALA A 150 22.40 31.91 8.75
CA ALA A 150 21.24 31.47 7.98
C ALA A 150 20.69 30.14 8.49
N LYS A 151 21.56 29.17 8.80
CA LYS A 151 21.19 27.89 9.40
C LYS A 151 20.44 28.07 10.72
N THR A 152 20.95 28.91 11.62
CA THR A 152 20.29 29.16 12.91
C THR A 152 18.92 29.82 12.75
N LYS A 153 18.76 30.75 11.79
CA LYS A 153 17.46 31.37 11.47
C LYS A 153 16.45 30.34 10.96
N VAL A 154 16.84 29.53 9.97
CA VAL A 154 15.97 28.47 9.42
C VAL A 154 15.59 27.47 10.51
N PHE A 155 16.53 27.08 11.37
CA PHE A 155 16.26 26.15 12.46
C PHE A 155 15.23 26.72 13.44
N HIS A 156 15.32 28.01 13.77
CA HIS A 156 14.34 28.68 14.61
C HIS A 156 12.95 28.79 13.94
N GLU A 157 12.89 29.06 12.63
CA GLU A 157 11.64 29.03 11.87
C GLU A 157 11.00 27.63 11.84
N ILE A 158 11.80 26.57 11.75
CA ILE A 158 11.28 25.19 11.79
C ILE A 158 10.67 24.91 13.15
N ILE A 159 11.37 25.25 14.24
CA ILE A 159 10.86 25.05 15.61
C ILE A 159 9.54 25.78 15.81
N THR A 160 9.47 27.07 15.47
CA THR A 160 8.24 27.87 15.63
C THR A 160 7.09 27.31 14.79
N LYS A 161 7.34 26.86 13.55
CA LYS A 161 6.32 26.19 12.73
C LYS A 161 5.87 24.86 13.33
N MET A 162 6.79 24.06 13.90
CA MET A 162 6.44 22.81 14.55
C MET A 162 5.59 23.03 15.82
N GLU A 163 5.93 24.02 16.64
CA GLU A 163 5.16 24.40 17.83
C GLU A 163 3.75 24.90 17.45
N ASN A 164 3.66 25.72 16.40
CA ASN A 164 2.38 26.17 15.86
C ASN A 164 1.54 24.97 15.38
N LEU A 165 2.12 24.05 14.59
CA LEU A 165 1.44 22.84 14.13
C LEU A 165 0.99 21.93 15.28
N ALA A 166 1.83 21.77 16.31
CA ALA A 166 1.48 21.01 17.51
C ALA A 166 0.30 21.64 18.26
N THR A 167 0.15 22.97 18.19
CA THR A 167 -0.97 23.72 18.78
C THR A 167 -2.24 23.67 17.91
N PHE A 168 -2.11 23.53 16.58
CA PHE A 168 -3.24 23.42 15.65
C PHE A 168 -4.07 22.13 15.83
N ALA A 169 -3.42 20.99 16.05
CA ALA A 169 -4.14 19.71 16.21
C ALA A 169 -5.15 19.70 17.40
N PRO A 170 -4.80 20.12 18.63
CA PRO A 170 -5.75 20.18 19.74
C PRO A 170 -6.79 21.29 19.58
N SER A 171 -6.47 22.43 18.97
CA SER A 171 -7.46 23.48 18.71
C SER A 171 -8.50 23.04 17.68
N LEU A 172 -8.09 22.34 16.62
CA LEU A 172 -9.02 21.72 15.65
C LEU A 172 -9.92 20.66 16.30
N ARG A 173 -9.39 19.81 17.19
CA ARG A 173 -10.20 18.83 17.94
C ARG A 173 -11.23 19.53 18.84
N THR A 174 -10.83 20.63 19.49
CA THR A 174 -11.71 21.42 20.35
C THR A 174 -12.81 22.09 19.53
N LEU A 175 -12.47 22.65 18.37
CA LEU A 175 -13.42 23.25 17.44
C LEU A 175 -14.39 22.20 16.90
N LEU A 176 -13.90 21.01 16.51
CA LEU A 176 -14.73 19.90 16.06
C LEU A 176 -15.70 19.45 17.17
N LYS A 177 -15.22 19.33 18.42
CA LYS A 177 -16.10 19.01 19.57
C LYS A 177 -17.14 20.10 19.83
N ALA A 178 -16.78 21.37 19.65
CA ALA A 178 -17.68 22.50 19.84
C ALA A 178 -18.74 22.62 18.73
N THR A 179 -18.47 22.13 17.52
CA THR A 179 -19.43 22.17 16.41
C THR A 179 -20.40 20.99 16.40
N LYS A 180 -20.14 19.89 17.14
CA LYS A 180 -21.05 18.72 17.24
C LYS A 180 -22.48 19.07 17.68
N PRO A 181 -22.73 19.88 18.72
CA PRO A 181 -24.09 20.19 19.15
C PRO A 181 -24.87 20.98 18.08
N LEU A 182 -24.17 21.83 17.33
CA LEU A 182 -24.76 22.59 16.22
C LEU A 182 -25.09 21.67 15.03
N GLN A 183 -24.23 20.70 14.73
CA GLN A 183 -24.48 19.68 13.70
C GLN A 183 -25.70 18.83 14.04
N GLU A 184 -25.84 18.41 15.30
CA GLU A 184 -27.00 17.66 15.80
C GLU A 184 -28.29 18.50 15.73
N ALA A 185 -28.22 19.78 16.10
CA ALA A 185 -29.37 20.70 16.03
C ALA A 185 -29.84 20.99 14.60
N LEU A 186 -28.90 21.05 13.64
CA LEU A 186 -29.19 21.27 12.22
C LEU A 186 -29.44 19.97 11.43
N GLN A 187 -29.35 18.81 12.08
CA GLN A 187 -29.43 17.48 11.43
C GLN A 187 -28.44 17.33 10.25
N LEU A 188 -27.26 17.94 10.34
CA LEU A 188 -26.21 17.87 9.33
C LEU A 188 -25.10 16.92 9.81
N PRO A 189 -25.06 15.65 9.35
CA PRO A 189 -24.08 14.68 9.83
C PRO A 189 -22.72 14.82 9.12
N LEU A 190 -22.12 16.02 9.17
CA LEU A 190 -20.87 16.35 8.47
C LEU A 190 -19.71 15.42 8.86
N GLU A 191 -19.60 15.05 10.14
CA GLU A 191 -18.54 14.13 10.61
C GLU A 191 -18.77 12.69 10.09
N GLN A 192 -20.02 12.26 9.93
CA GLN A 192 -20.33 10.95 9.34
C GLN A 192 -20.04 10.97 7.84
N ILE A 193 -20.38 12.07 7.15
CA ILE A 193 -20.07 12.26 5.73
C ILE A 193 -18.55 12.22 5.52
N TRP A 194 -17.76 12.92 6.32
CA TRP A 194 -16.29 12.91 6.20
C TRP A 194 -15.67 11.55 6.51
N LYS A 195 -16.18 10.82 7.50
CA LYS A 195 -15.74 9.44 7.79
C LYS A 195 -16.09 8.49 6.65
N LEU A 196 -17.29 8.62 6.08
CA LEU A 196 -17.69 7.85 4.90
C LEU A 196 -16.81 8.21 3.70
N ASP A 197 -16.53 9.49 3.45
CA ASP A 197 -15.68 9.94 2.35
C ASP A 197 -14.24 9.41 2.49
N TYR A 198 -13.69 9.45 3.70
CA TYR A 198 -12.39 8.85 4.00
C TYR A 198 -12.38 7.33 3.79
N LYS A 199 -13.40 6.61 4.28
CA LYS A 199 -13.54 5.16 4.06
C LYS A 199 -13.73 4.81 2.58
N VAL A 200 -14.44 5.64 1.84
CA VAL A 200 -14.64 5.46 0.40
C VAL A 200 -13.33 5.65 -0.36
N HIS A 201 -12.47 6.58 0.05
CA HIS A 201 -11.13 6.74 -0.53
C HIS A 201 -10.18 5.56 -0.27
N LEU A 202 -10.42 4.78 0.78
CA LEU A 202 -9.67 3.55 1.09
C LEU A 202 -10.17 2.33 0.30
N LEU A 203 -11.26 2.44 -0.47
CA LEU A 203 -11.76 1.33 -1.28
C LEU A 203 -10.84 1.02 -2.47
N PRO A 204 -10.72 -0.26 -2.87
CA PRO A 204 -10.09 -0.63 -4.12
C PRO A 204 -10.76 0.07 -5.32
N PRO A 205 -10.00 0.35 -6.41
CA PRO A 205 -10.54 1.08 -7.57
C PRO A 205 -11.82 0.48 -8.16
N SER A 206 -11.91 -0.85 -8.23
CA SER A 206 -13.09 -1.59 -8.71
C SER A 206 -14.33 -1.36 -7.83
N LEU A 207 -14.16 -1.38 -6.51
CA LEU A 207 -15.25 -1.13 -5.56
C LEU A 207 -15.60 0.35 -5.46
N TYR A 208 -14.63 1.25 -5.59
CA TYR A 208 -14.87 2.70 -5.61
C TYR A 208 -15.73 3.09 -6.82
N LEU A 209 -15.43 2.55 -8.00
CA LEU A 209 -16.24 2.82 -9.20
C LEU A 209 -17.67 2.30 -9.04
N ALA A 210 -17.83 1.07 -8.52
CA ALA A 210 -19.13 0.51 -8.19
C ALA A 210 -19.88 1.40 -7.17
N TYR A 211 -19.20 1.85 -6.11
CA TYR A 211 -19.78 2.74 -5.10
C TYR A 211 -20.31 4.04 -5.71
N VAL A 212 -19.53 4.72 -6.56
CA VAL A 212 -19.95 5.96 -7.22
C VAL A 212 -21.20 5.72 -8.08
N ASN A 213 -21.21 4.64 -8.87
CA ASN A 213 -22.34 4.32 -9.75
C ASN A 213 -23.61 3.98 -8.96
N LEU A 214 -23.48 3.16 -7.92
CA LEU A 214 -24.60 2.76 -7.08
C LEU A 214 -25.10 3.95 -6.24
N ARG A 215 -24.22 4.82 -5.73
CA ARG A 215 -24.61 5.99 -4.91
C ARG A 215 -25.54 6.93 -5.67
N LEU A 216 -25.39 7.02 -6.99
CA LEU A 216 -26.32 7.76 -7.83
C LEU A 216 -27.74 7.14 -7.81
N ILE A 217 -27.83 5.80 -7.78
CA ILE A 217 -29.10 5.07 -7.68
C ILE A 217 -29.74 5.25 -6.31
N GLU A 218 -28.95 5.29 -5.23
CA GLU A 218 -29.44 5.61 -3.87
C GLU A 218 -30.06 7.00 -3.77
N MET A 219 -29.56 7.99 -4.53
CA MET A 219 -30.18 9.32 -4.57
C MET A 219 -31.52 9.32 -5.32
N GLU A 220 -31.73 8.37 -6.23
CA GLU A 220 -32.97 8.24 -7.01
C GLU A 220 -34.03 7.35 -6.34
N ASP A 221 -33.61 6.34 -5.55
CA ASP A 221 -34.52 5.36 -4.94
C ASP A 221 -34.31 5.20 -3.42
N ILE A 222 -35.37 5.50 -2.66
CA ILE A 222 -35.39 5.47 -1.19
C ILE A 222 -35.26 4.05 -0.63
N HIS A 223 -35.68 3.03 -1.37
CA HIS A 223 -35.63 1.62 -0.92
C HIS A 223 -34.29 0.94 -1.24
N PHE A 224 -33.32 1.72 -1.71
CA PHE A 224 -31.98 1.28 -2.03
C PHE A 224 -30.98 2.00 -1.14
N LYS A 225 -30.13 1.25 -0.43
CA LYS A 225 -29.09 1.82 0.45
C LYS A 225 -27.75 1.15 0.21
N ILE A 226 -26.67 1.93 0.28
CA ILE A 226 -25.31 1.41 0.14
C ILE A 226 -24.50 1.72 1.38
N ASN A 227 -23.84 0.69 1.89
CA ASN A 227 -22.93 0.81 3.01
C ASN A 227 -21.55 0.31 2.61
N VAL A 228 -20.51 1.03 3.04
CA VAL A 228 -19.12 0.55 2.98
C VAL A 228 -18.80 -0.11 4.32
N MET A 229 -18.55 -1.41 4.29
CA MET A 229 -18.32 -2.23 5.48
C MET A 229 -16.84 -2.61 5.59
N GLY A 230 -16.35 -2.74 6.83
CA GLY A 230 -14.97 -3.11 7.17
C GLY A 230 -14.26 -2.07 8.04
N CYS A 231 -13.10 -2.46 8.56
CA CYS A 231 -12.34 -1.68 9.54
C CYS A 231 -11.15 -0.94 8.91
N GLU A 232 -10.93 0.34 9.28
CA GLU A 232 -9.83 1.15 8.75
C GLU A 232 -8.46 0.62 9.16
N ASP A 233 -8.35 0.03 10.35
CA ASP A 233 -7.09 -0.50 10.87
C ASP A 233 -6.70 -1.80 10.15
N GLU A 234 -7.67 -2.62 9.77
CA GLU A 234 -7.45 -3.83 8.97
C GLU A 234 -6.95 -3.49 7.55
N VAL A 235 -7.41 -2.39 6.95
CA VAL A 235 -6.91 -1.90 5.66
C VAL A 235 -5.44 -1.52 5.73
N LYS A 236 -5.04 -0.78 6.77
CA LYS A 236 -3.64 -0.36 6.96
C LYS A 236 -2.72 -1.55 7.17
N ASN A 237 -3.18 -2.56 7.93
CA ASN A 237 -2.44 -3.80 8.14
C ASN A 237 -2.32 -4.59 6.83
N TYR A 238 -3.42 -4.74 6.10
CA TYR A 238 -3.44 -5.39 4.79
C TYR A 238 -2.51 -4.71 3.77
N GLU A 239 -2.49 -3.37 3.71
CA GLU A 239 -1.54 -2.63 2.86
C GLU A 239 -0.08 -2.78 3.31
N ALA A 240 0.18 -2.84 4.61
CA ALA A 240 1.52 -3.05 5.16
C ALA A 240 2.02 -4.47 4.84
N GLU A 241 1.17 -5.48 5.00
CA GLU A 241 1.45 -6.87 4.63
C GLU A 241 1.71 -6.99 3.13
N ARG A 242 0.89 -6.37 2.27
CA ARG A 242 1.13 -6.34 0.82
C ARG A 242 2.49 -5.76 0.45
N LYS A 243 2.93 -4.67 1.10
CA LYS A 243 4.25 -4.07 0.85
C LYS A 243 5.40 -4.99 1.29
N GLN A 244 5.20 -5.85 2.28
CA GLN A 244 6.20 -6.80 2.77
C GLN A 244 6.23 -8.11 1.95
N THR A 245 5.08 -8.57 1.43
CA THR A 245 4.95 -9.84 0.68
C THR A 245 5.67 -9.92 -0.66
N HIS A 246 6.31 -8.86 -1.16
CA HIS A 246 7.16 -8.93 -2.36
C HIS A 246 8.39 -9.85 -2.22
N ILE A 247 8.66 -10.41 -1.03
CA ILE A 247 9.92 -11.10 -0.70
C ILE A 247 9.75 -12.63 -0.48
N THR A 248 8.53 -13.18 -0.38
CA THR A 248 8.34 -14.61 -0.06
C THR A 248 7.11 -15.23 -0.73
N SER A 249 7.17 -16.52 -1.05
CA SER A 249 6.03 -17.32 -1.52
C SER A 249 4.85 -17.19 -0.55
N LEU A 250 3.70 -16.74 -1.05
CA LEU A 250 2.47 -16.55 -0.26
C LEU A 250 1.91 -17.91 0.19
N GLU A 251 1.47 -17.99 1.45
CA GLU A 251 0.69 -19.13 1.94
C GLU A 251 -0.72 -19.12 1.32
N LYS A 252 -1.35 -20.30 1.17
CA LYS A 252 -2.65 -20.47 0.50
C LYS A 252 -3.72 -19.51 1.03
N ASP A 253 -3.80 -19.35 2.35
CA ASP A 253 -4.80 -18.51 3.01
C ASP A 253 -4.57 -17.01 2.76
N GLN A 254 -3.31 -16.58 2.58
CA GLN A 254 -2.99 -15.18 2.30
C GLN A 254 -3.28 -14.82 0.84
N PHE A 255 -3.18 -15.79 -0.08
CA PHE A 255 -3.49 -15.59 -1.50
C PHE A 255 -4.99 -15.42 -1.75
N PHE A 256 -5.84 -16.12 -0.99
CA PHE A 256 -7.29 -16.03 -1.09
C PHE A 256 -7.92 -15.01 -0.13
N GLN A 257 -7.13 -14.21 0.59
CA GLN A 257 -7.72 -13.16 1.43
C GLN A 257 -8.36 -12.04 0.57
N PRO A 258 -9.65 -11.73 0.77
CA PRO A 258 -10.27 -10.58 0.14
C PRO A 258 -9.80 -9.28 0.81
N HIS A 259 -10.05 -8.17 0.12
CA HIS A 259 -9.84 -6.86 0.69
C HIS A 259 -10.74 -6.65 1.92
N PRO A 260 -10.22 -6.10 3.04
CA PRO A 260 -10.96 -5.96 4.29
C PRO A 260 -12.16 -5.01 4.19
N LEU A 261 -12.14 -4.05 3.26
CA LEU A 261 -13.32 -3.28 2.89
C LEU A 261 -14.10 -3.97 1.77
N TYR A 262 -15.40 -4.12 1.98
CA TYR A 262 -16.35 -4.65 1.02
C TYR A 262 -17.57 -3.73 0.91
N LEU A 263 -18.24 -3.77 -0.25
CA LEU A 263 -19.42 -2.94 -0.50
C LEU A 263 -20.68 -3.75 -0.20
N GLN A 264 -21.58 -3.18 0.60
CA GLN A 264 -22.84 -3.79 0.96
C GLN A 264 -23.99 -2.99 0.32
N MET A 265 -24.76 -3.66 -0.52
CA MET A 265 -25.96 -3.13 -1.16
C MET A 265 -27.19 -3.70 -0.47
N LYS A 266 -28.03 -2.85 0.11
CA LYS A 266 -29.28 -3.24 0.76
C LYS A 266 -30.47 -2.77 -0.07
N ILE A 267 -31.34 -3.72 -0.42
CA ILE A 267 -32.56 -3.49 -1.20
C ILE A 267 -33.77 -3.88 -0.35
N GLN A 268 -34.75 -3.00 -0.26
CA GLN A 268 -36.04 -3.24 0.37
C GLN A 268 -37.14 -3.12 -0.69
N ASP A 269 -38.22 -3.86 -0.53
CA ASP A 269 -39.40 -3.75 -1.40
C ASP A 269 -40.45 -2.87 -0.71
N PRO A 270 -41.09 -1.91 -1.41
CA PRO A 270 -42.19 -1.11 -0.85
C PRO A 270 -43.37 -1.95 -0.31
N ASP A 271 -43.70 -3.07 -0.94
CA ASP A 271 -44.85 -3.88 -0.51
C ASP A 271 -44.51 -4.76 0.71
N PHE A 272 -43.23 -5.03 0.94
CA PHE A 272 -42.70 -5.90 1.99
C PHE A 272 -41.61 -5.18 2.80
N MET A 273 -41.95 -4.07 3.45
CA MET A 273 -41.03 -3.18 4.18
C MET A 273 -40.09 -3.86 5.19
N ASN A 274 -40.42 -5.07 5.64
CA ASN A 274 -39.68 -5.80 6.65
C ASN A 274 -38.67 -6.83 6.10
N ASP A 275 -38.79 -7.22 4.82
CA ASP A 275 -37.87 -8.18 4.20
C ASP A 275 -36.84 -7.42 3.36
N SER A 276 -35.55 -7.76 3.51
CA SER A 276 -34.48 -7.05 2.82
C SER A 276 -33.44 -7.98 2.23
N ILE A 277 -33.04 -7.72 0.99
CA ILE A 277 -31.89 -8.36 0.37
C ILE A 277 -30.64 -7.54 0.68
N VAL A 278 -29.58 -8.23 1.07
CA VAL A 278 -28.26 -7.66 1.26
C VAL A 278 -27.29 -8.36 0.32
N VAL A 279 -26.73 -7.63 -0.64
CA VAL A 279 -25.69 -8.14 -1.54
C VAL A 279 -24.35 -7.54 -1.13
N ASN A 280 -23.41 -8.39 -0.77
CA ASN A 280 -22.05 -8.02 -0.40
C ASN A 280 -21.10 -8.27 -1.58
N PHE A 281 -20.30 -7.27 -1.93
CA PHE A 281 -19.27 -7.34 -2.96
C PHE A 281 -17.88 -7.37 -2.33
N TYR A 282 -17.19 -8.50 -2.44
CA TYR A 282 -15.83 -8.66 -1.93
C TYR A 282 -14.81 -8.58 -3.07
N ASN A 283 -13.72 -7.84 -2.88
CA ASN A 283 -12.69 -7.67 -3.90
C ASN A 283 -11.40 -8.42 -3.54
N PHE A 284 -11.00 -9.36 -4.38
CA PHE A 284 -9.75 -10.12 -4.28
C PHE A 284 -8.67 -9.40 -5.06
N SER A 285 -7.88 -8.57 -4.36
CA SER A 285 -6.91 -7.67 -5.01
C SER A 285 -5.71 -8.38 -5.66
N LEU A 286 -5.45 -9.64 -5.30
CA LEU A 286 -4.39 -10.44 -5.93
C LEU A 286 -4.87 -11.11 -7.23
N LEU A 287 -6.15 -11.46 -7.28
CA LEU A 287 -6.79 -12.08 -8.44
C LEU A 287 -7.37 -11.05 -9.42
N ASP A 288 -7.51 -9.78 -8.99
CA ASP A 288 -8.26 -8.73 -9.69
C ASP A 288 -9.71 -9.15 -9.97
N LEU A 289 -10.32 -9.77 -8.96
CA LEU A 289 -11.63 -10.40 -9.07
C LEU A 289 -12.58 -9.86 -7.98
N VAL A 290 -13.80 -9.51 -8.37
CA VAL A 290 -14.88 -9.20 -7.42
C VAL A 290 -15.83 -10.39 -7.28
N THR A 291 -16.32 -10.68 -6.09
CA THR A 291 -17.31 -11.74 -5.85
C THR A 291 -18.56 -11.12 -5.25
N GLY A 292 -19.71 -11.71 -5.55
CA GLY A 292 -21.00 -11.29 -5.01
C GLY A 292 -21.59 -12.38 -4.11
N TYR A 293 -21.84 -12.04 -2.85
CA TYR A 293 -22.58 -12.87 -1.91
C TYR A 293 -23.95 -12.24 -1.63
N CYS A 294 -24.99 -13.04 -1.54
CA CYS A 294 -26.34 -12.58 -1.24
C CYS A 294 -26.79 -13.18 0.09
N ASP A 295 -27.12 -12.30 1.02
CA ASP A 295 -27.75 -12.63 2.28
C ASP A 295 -29.19 -12.09 2.27
N ILE A 296 -30.14 -12.91 2.70
CA ILE A 296 -31.56 -12.58 2.64
C ILE A 296 -32.08 -12.54 4.07
N GLY A 297 -32.40 -11.33 4.55
CA GLY A 297 -32.95 -11.12 5.87
C GLY A 297 -34.48 -11.20 5.83
N PHE A 298 -35.05 -12.26 6.40
CA PHE A 298 -36.49 -12.38 6.68
C PHE A 298 -36.77 -12.11 8.15
N ASN A 299 -37.93 -11.53 8.46
CA ASN A 299 -38.37 -11.41 9.85
C ASN A 299 -39.06 -12.70 10.33
N GLU A 300 -38.86 -13.05 11.60
CA GLU A 300 -39.06 -14.37 12.23
C GLU A 300 -40.47 -15.02 12.10
N SER A 301 -41.47 -14.31 11.58
CA SER A 301 -42.84 -14.83 11.39
C SER A 301 -43.09 -15.57 10.07
N ASN A 302 -42.13 -15.55 9.13
CA ASN A 302 -42.28 -16.17 7.80
C ASN A 302 -41.58 -17.54 7.64
N ILE A 303 -40.97 -18.05 8.72
CA ILE A 303 -40.16 -19.26 8.72
C ILE A 303 -41.05 -20.47 9.02
N ALA A 304 -41.79 -20.91 8.01
CA ALA A 304 -42.35 -22.25 7.95
C ALA A 304 -41.84 -22.93 6.67
N ILE A 305 -40.63 -23.50 6.79
CA ILE A 305 -40.29 -24.86 6.36
C ILE A 305 -40.77 -25.23 4.94
N ALA A 306 -39.98 -24.85 3.92
CA ALA A 306 -39.90 -25.51 2.58
C ALA A 306 -38.98 -24.76 1.58
N GLU A 307 -38.62 -23.50 1.86
CA GLU A 307 -38.16 -22.54 0.84
C GLU A 307 -36.63 -22.34 0.75
N THR A 308 -35.80 -23.23 1.30
CA THR A 308 -34.33 -23.11 1.16
C THR A 308 -33.89 -23.17 -0.30
N ASN A 309 -34.50 -24.04 -1.12
CA ASN A 309 -34.12 -24.17 -2.54
C ASN A 309 -34.61 -23.00 -3.42
N LEU A 310 -35.71 -22.34 -3.02
CA LEU A 310 -36.27 -21.22 -3.79
C LEU A 310 -35.36 -19.98 -3.74
N LEU A 311 -34.63 -19.85 -2.64
CA LEU A 311 -33.80 -18.69 -2.30
C LEU A 311 -32.29 -19.00 -2.36
N GLN A 312 -31.92 -20.27 -2.50
CA GLN A 312 -30.55 -20.69 -2.72
C GLN A 312 -30.05 -20.13 -4.05
N ASP A 313 -28.86 -19.54 -4.02
CA ASP A 313 -28.23 -18.94 -5.19
C ASP A 313 -29.09 -17.86 -5.90
N PHE A 314 -29.77 -16.98 -5.14
CA PHE A 314 -30.61 -15.90 -5.68
C PHE A 314 -29.95 -15.04 -6.78
N LEU A 315 -28.63 -14.89 -6.75
CA LEU A 315 -27.91 -14.11 -7.77
C LEU A 315 -27.70 -14.85 -9.10
N LYS A 316 -28.02 -16.15 -9.18
CA LYS A 316 -28.00 -16.91 -10.44
C LYS A 316 -29.08 -16.39 -11.38
N TYR A 317 -28.72 -16.20 -12.65
CA TYR A 317 -29.62 -15.80 -13.73
C TYR A 317 -30.17 -14.36 -13.69
N ILE A 318 -29.61 -13.44 -12.89
CA ILE A 318 -29.90 -11.99 -13.03
C ILE A 318 -29.57 -11.51 -14.45
N CYS A 319 -28.52 -12.09 -15.04
CA CYS A 319 -28.20 -12.00 -16.46
C CYS A 319 -28.32 -13.39 -17.09
N GLU A 320 -28.93 -13.49 -18.27
CA GLU A 320 -29.51 -14.72 -18.85
C GLU A 320 -28.53 -15.92 -18.99
N ASN A 321 -27.22 -15.69 -18.92
CA ASN A 321 -26.15 -16.65 -19.19
C ASN A 321 -25.10 -16.79 -18.07
N ASP A 322 -25.34 -16.28 -16.87
CA ASP A 322 -24.33 -16.25 -15.80
C ASP A 322 -24.76 -17.06 -14.56
N ILE A 323 -24.10 -18.20 -14.38
CA ILE A 323 -24.34 -19.16 -13.28
C ILE A 323 -23.32 -18.95 -12.15
N GLY A 324 -22.21 -18.26 -12.43
CA GLY A 324 -21.12 -18.02 -11.47
C GLY A 324 -20.22 -19.25 -11.20
N GLU A 325 -20.32 -20.30 -12.02
CA GLU A 325 -19.51 -21.52 -11.95
C GLU A 325 -18.31 -21.48 -12.92
N ILE A 326 -18.34 -20.59 -13.91
CA ILE A 326 -17.23 -20.35 -14.84
C ILE A 326 -16.52 -19.07 -14.42
N MET A 327 -15.20 -19.15 -14.26
CA MET A 327 -14.38 -17.96 -14.00
C MET A 327 -14.50 -16.95 -15.14
N PRO A 328 -14.72 -15.65 -14.86
CA PRO A 328 -14.97 -14.65 -15.89
C PRO A 328 -13.74 -14.37 -16.76
N TYR A 329 -12.51 -14.58 -16.25
CA TYR A 329 -11.27 -14.34 -17.00
C TYR A 329 -10.32 -15.53 -16.94
N ALA A 330 -9.73 -15.88 -18.08
CA ALA A 330 -8.70 -16.91 -18.17
C ALA A 330 -7.41 -16.54 -17.41
N GLU A 331 -7.14 -15.23 -17.24
CA GLU A 331 -5.98 -14.74 -16.48
C GLU A 331 -6.02 -15.15 -15.01
N ILE A 332 -7.22 -15.27 -14.43
CA ILE A 332 -7.41 -15.72 -13.05
C ILE A 332 -6.96 -17.18 -12.92
N ASN A 333 -7.37 -18.03 -13.87
CA ASN A 333 -6.97 -19.45 -13.87
C ASN A 333 -5.44 -19.57 -13.97
N LEU A 334 -4.79 -18.76 -14.82
CA LEU A 334 -3.32 -18.74 -14.91
C LEU A 334 -2.65 -18.25 -13.62
N LYS A 335 -3.24 -17.28 -12.90
CA LYS A 335 -2.72 -16.79 -11.60
C LYS A 335 -2.85 -17.87 -10.51
N ILE A 336 -3.94 -18.63 -10.51
CA ILE A 336 -4.19 -19.74 -9.58
C ILE A 336 -3.24 -20.91 -9.88
N GLU A 337 -3.11 -21.30 -11.15
CA GLU A 337 -2.20 -22.38 -11.59
C GLU A 337 -0.74 -22.07 -11.26
N LYS A 338 -0.31 -20.80 -11.38
CA LYS A 338 1.05 -20.37 -11.02
C LYS A 338 1.40 -20.57 -9.54
N GLN A 339 0.40 -20.67 -8.66
CA GLN A 339 0.57 -20.91 -7.23
C GLN A 339 0.36 -22.40 -6.85
N ASN A 340 0.27 -23.30 -7.83
CA ASN A 340 -0.05 -24.73 -7.66
C ASN A 340 -1.39 -24.99 -6.95
N LEU A 341 -2.37 -24.11 -7.16
CA LEU A 341 -3.73 -24.23 -6.63
C LEU A 341 -4.69 -24.68 -7.75
N THR A 342 -5.81 -25.31 -7.38
CA THR A 342 -6.88 -25.66 -8.34
C THR A 342 -8.05 -24.68 -8.21
N THR A 343 -8.85 -24.58 -9.27
CA THR A 343 -10.07 -23.76 -9.27
C THR A 343 -11.13 -24.27 -8.29
N GLU A 344 -11.16 -25.60 -8.03
CA GLU A 344 -12.07 -26.22 -7.07
C GLU A 344 -11.72 -25.83 -5.63
N GLU A 345 -10.43 -25.82 -5.27
CA GLU A 345 -9.97 -25.34 -3.95
C GLU A 345 -10.39 -23.89 -3.68
N PHE A 346 -10.42 -23.04 -4.72
CA PHE A 346 -10.88 -21.66 -4.61
C PHE A 346 -12.40 -21.57 -4.37
N TYR A 347 -13.20 -22.37 -5.08
CA TYR A 347 -14.64 -22.40 -4.86
C TYR A 347 -15.01 -22.97 -3.47
N ASP A 348 -14.26 -23.97 -3.00
CA ASP A 348 -14.41 -24.50 -1.64
C ASP A 348 -14.10 -23.43 -0.59
N TYR A 349 -13.02 -22.66 -0.78
CA TYR A 349 -12.67 -21.53 0.08
C TYR A 349 -13.77 -20.45 0.11
N LEU A 350 -14.32 -20.09 -1.06
CA LEU A 350 -15.43 -19.14 -1.17
C LEU A 350 -16.69 -19.62 -0.43
N GLY A 351 -16.99 -20.92 -0.52
CA GLY A 351 -18.12 -21.56 0.16
C GLY A 351 -17.95 -21.62 1.68
N LEU A 352 -16.74 -21.93 2.17
CA LEU A 352 -16.44 -22.01 3.60
C LEU A 352 -16.56 -20.65 4.31
N HIS A 353 -16.20 -19.56 3.62
CA HIS A 353 -16.16 -18.22 4.19
C HIS A 353 -17.33 -17.32 3.77
N ASN A 354 -18.31 -17.85 3.03
CA ASN A 354 -19.46 -17.09 2.52
C ASN A 354 -19.06 -15.85 1.68
N PHE A 355 -17.99 -15.94 0.89
CA PHE A 355 -17.56 -14.85 0.00
C PHE A 355 -18.34 -14.80 -1.33
N GLY A 356 -19.24 -15.77 -1.56
CA GLY A 356 -20.12 -15.78 -2.72
C GLY A 356 -19.41 -16.20 -4.01
N LYS A 357 -20.05 -15.94 -5.16
CA LYS A 357 -19.60 -16.43 -6.47
C LYS A 357 -19.09 -15.29 -7.36
N PRO A 358 -18.11 -15.57 -8.25
CA PRO A 358 -17.59 -14.60 -9.19
C PRO A 358 -18.49 -14.50 -10.43
N TYR A 359 -19.56 -13.73 -10.33
CA TYR A 359 -20.42 -13.45 -11.48
C TYR A 359 -19.74 -12.47 -12.45
N ARG A 360 -19.97 -12.67 -13.75
CA ARG A 360 -19.59 -11.75 -14.83
C ARG A 360 -20.30 -10.40 -14.70
N TRP A 361 -21.59 -10.39 -14.37
CA TRP A 361 -22.33 -9.13 -14.23
C TRP A 361 -21.79 -8.29 -13.06
N VAL A 362 -21.28 -8.93 -12.00
CA VAL A 362 -20.63 -8.25 -10.87
C VAL A 362 -19.35 -7.54 -11.33
N GLN A 363 -18.55 -8.19 -12.17
CA GLN A 363 -17.37 -7.56 -12.78
C GLN A 363 -17.75 -6.34 -13.62
N GLU A 364 -18.79 -6.47 -14.45
CA GLU A 364 -19.26 -5.40 -15.34
C GLU A 364 -19.76 -4.19 -14.53
N VAL A 365 -20.43 -4.40 -13.39
CA VAL A 365 -20.84 -3.32 -12.46
C VAL A 365 -19.63 -2.64 -11.82
N CYS A 366 -18.59 -3.40 -11.48
CA CYS A 366 -17.33 -2.90 -10.93
C CYS A 366 -16.39 -2.30 -11.99
N GLY A 367 -16.76 -2.36 -13.28
CA GLY A 367 -15.97 -1.83 -14.39
C GLY A 367 -14.75 -2.67 -14.78
N THR A 368 -14.58 -3.85 -14.20
CA THR A 368 -13.61 -4.85 -14.68
C THR A 368 -14.18 -5.47 -15.95
N SER A 369 -13.88 -4.88 -17.11
CA SER A 369 -14.40 -5.36 -18.40
C SER A 369 -13.33 -6.21 -19.11
N SER A 370 -13.70 -7.39 -19.62
CA SER A 370 -12.80 -8.37 -20.26
C SER A 370 -12.24 -7.96 -21.63
N LEU A 371 -12.48 -6.74 -22.11
CA LEU A 371 -12.08 -6.33 -23.45
C LEU A 371 -11.17 -5.12 -23.38
N ASN A 372 -9.93 -5.32 -23.84
CA ASN A 372 -9.08 -4.29 -24.40
C ASN A 372 -9.87 -3.41 -25.38
N THR A 373 -10.50 -2.38 -24.86
CA THR A 373 -10.83 -1.19 -25.63
C THR A 373 -9.91 -0.10 -25.12
N PRO A 374 -8.92 0.33 -25.90
CA PRO A 374 -8.06 1.42 -25.47
C PRO A 374 -8.90 2.69 -25.41
N LYS A 375 -8.67 3.48 -24.36
CA LYS A 375 -9.14 4.85 -24.15
C LYS A 375 -10.54 4.99 -23.55
N THR A 376 -10.51 5.23 -22.24
CA THR A 376 -11.40 6.13 -21.49
C THR A 376 -12.11 7.16 -22.39
N THR A 377 -13.39 6.91 -22.63
CA THR A 377 -14.34 7.90 -23.13
C THR A 377 -15.50 7.96 -22.15
N ASN A 378 -16.06 9.15 -21.89
CA ASN A 378 -17.22 9.34 -21.01
C ASN A 378 -18.40 8.40 -21.34
N SER A 379 -18.46 7.90 -22.58
CA SER A 379 -19.46 6.93 -23.05
C SER A 379 -19.38 5.56 -22.36
N GLN A 380 -18.20 5.09 -21.93
CA GLN A 380 -18.06 3.80 -21.25
C GLN A 380 -18.57 3.87 -19.80
N ASN A 381 -18.21 4.92 -19.07
CA ASN A 381 -18.72 5.13 -17.71
C ASN A 381 -20.24 5.31 -17.70
N GLN A 382 -20.80 5.97 -18.73
CA GLN A 382 -22.24 6.10 -18.87
C GLN A 382 -22.92 4.74 -19.16
N LYS A 383 -22.32 3.89 -20.00
CA LYS A 383 -22.81 2.52 -20.23
C LYS A 383 -22.75 1.67 -18.97
N ILE A 384 -21.67 1.75 -18.19
CA ILE A 384 -21.55 1.02 -16.92
C ILE A 384 -22.61 1.51 -15.93
N LYS A 385 -22.87 2.82 -15.88
CA LYS A 385 -23.93 3.40 -15.04
C LYS A 385 -25.32 2.89 -15.44
N GLU A 386 -25.65 2.94 -16.72
CA GLU A 386 -26.93 2.44 -17.26
C GLU A 386 -27.09 0.94 -16.96
N PHE A 387 -26.02 0.17 -17.16
CA PHE A 387 -25.98 -1.26 -16.84
C PHE A 387 -26.20 -1.53 -15.35
N ALA A 388 -25.50 -0.80 -14.46
CA ALA A 388 -25.67 -0.95 -13.01
C ALA A 388 -27.12 -0.64 -12.58
N ALA A 389 -27.74 0.39 -13.16
CA ALA A 389 -29.14 0.72 -12.91
C ALA A 389 -30.09 -0.38 -13.41
N ASP A 390 -29.83 -0.95 -14.59
CA ASP A 390 -30.61 -2.06 -15.12
C ASP A 390 -30.46 -3.34 -14.29
N VAL A 391 -29.26 -3.64 -13.79
CA VAL A 391 -29.01 -4.75 -12.87
C VAL A 391 -29.81 -4.57 -11.58
N VAL A 392 -29.77 -3.40 -10.96
CA VAL A 392 -30.55 -3.12 -9.73
C VAL A 392 -32.05 -3.26 -9.99
N LYS A 393 -32.56 -2.79 -11.15
CA LYS A 393 -33.97 -2.98 -11.54
C LYS A 393 -34.33 -4.45 -11.71
N ARG A 394 -33.46 -5.25 -12.35
CA ARG A 394 -33.67 -6.71 -12.51
C ARG A 394 -33.68 -7.41 -11.16
N ILE A 395 -32.75 -7.07 -10.27
CA ILE A 395 -32.69 -7.63 -8.92
C ILE A 395 -33.98 -7.32 -8.15
N LYS A 396 -34.48 -6.09 -8.23
CA LYS A 396 -35.76 -5.69 -7.61
C LYS A 396 -36.95 -6.44 -8.17
N LEU A 397 -37.06 -6.51 -9.50
CA LEU A 397 -38.14 -7.24 -10.16
C LEU A 397 -38.11 -8.73 -9.82
N TYR A 398 -36.92 -9.31 -9.81
CA TYR A 398 -36.70 -10.70 -9.46
C TYR A 398 -37.02 -10.96 -7.97
N TRP A 399 -36.62 -10.08 -7.07
CA TRP A 399 -36.97 -10.14 -5.65
C TRP A 399 -38.47 -10.11 -5.43
N ASN A 400 -39.15 -9.11 -6.00
CA ASN A 400 -40.59 -8.94 -5.89
C ASN A 400 -41.31 -10.21 -6.41
N SER A 401 -40.89 -10.74 -7.56
CA SER A 401 -41.47 -11.96 -8.12
C SER A 401 -41.32 -13.18 -7.20
N ARG A 402 -40.20 -13.31 -6.47
CA ARG A 402 -39.95 -14.38 -5.51
C ARG A 402 -40.75 -14.21 -4.23
N LEU A 403 -40.90 -12.99 -3.72
CA LEU A 403 -41.76 -12.69 -2.59
C LEU A 403 -43.24 -12.96 -2.92
N CYS A 404 -43.71 -12.54 -4.08
CA CYS A 404 -45.05 -12.88 -4.57
C CYS A 404 -45.23 -14.39 -4.72
N LEU A 405 -44.23 -15.11 -5.23
CA LEU A 405 -44.30 -16.55 -5.37
C LEU A 405 -44.29 -17.27 -4.00
N SER A 406 -43.47 -16.83 -3.04
CA SER A 406 -43.47 -17.36 -1.67
C SER A 406 -44.83 -17.11 -0.99
N THR A 407 -45.39 -15.91 -1.11
CA THR A 407 -46.71 -15.60 -0.56
C THR A 407 -47.83 -16.42 -1.23
N GLN A 408 -47.76 -16.66 -2.54
CA GLN A 408 -48.68 -17.55 -3.26
C GLN A 408 -48.56 -19.00 -2.77
N ILE A 409 -47.36 -19.54 -2.63
CA ILE A 409 -47.13 -20.91 -2.15
C ILE A 409 -47.65 -21.06 -0.72
N LYS A 410 -47.38 -20.09 0.16
CA LYS A 410 -47.95 -20.04 1.52
C LYS A 410 -49.47 -19.99 1.49
N ALA A 411 -50.07 -19.21 0.59
CA ALA A 411 -51.51 -19.17 0.42
C ALA A 411 -52.08 -20.52 -0.04
N PHE A 412 -51.40 -21.23 -0.96
CA PHE A 412 -51.81 -22.55 -1.44
C PHE A 412 -51.68 -23.64 -0.36
N MET A 413 -50.61 -23.61 0.44
CA MET A 413 -50.47 -24.50 1.60
C MET A 413 -51.58 -24.29 2.63
N ASN A 414 -51.97 -23.02 2.85
CA ASN A 414 -53.08 -22.65 3.72
C ASN A 414 -54.46 -22.79 3.07
N LYS A 415 -54.54 -23.28 1.82
CA LYS A 415 -55.77 -23.48 1.03
C LYS A 415 -56.59 -22.21 0.75
N ASN A 416 -55.97 -21.04 0.83
CA ASN A 416 -56.60 -19.75 0.62
C ASN A 416 -56.42 -19.28 -0.83
N LEU A 417 -57.41 -19.56 -1.67
CA LEU A 417 -57.41 -19.17 -3.09
C LEU A 417 -58.18 -17.87 -3.37
N ASP A 418 -58.92 -17.33 -2.39
CA ASP A 418 -59.87 -16.22 -2.60
C ASP A 418 -59.18 -14.91 -3.02
N ASN A 419 -57.92 -14.68 -2.64
CA ASN A 419 -57.18 -13.46 -3.00
C ASN A 419 -56.82 -13.36 -4.49
N TYR A 420 -56.75 -14.51 -5.18
CA TYR A 420 -56.34 -14.58 -6.59
C TYR A 420 -57.54 -14.72 -7.55
N MET A 421 -58.75 -14.68 -7.00
CA MET A 421 -59.99 -14.74 -7.74
C MET A 421 -60.44 -13.31 -8.07
N ASP A 422 -60.43 -12.97 -9.36
CA ASP A 422 -60.79 -11.63 -9.83
C ASP A 422 -62.18 -11.22 -9.27
N GLY A 423 -62.25 -10.12 -8.52
CA GLY A 423 -63.47 -9.69 -7.79
C GLY A 423 -64.68 -9.40 -8.69
N LYS A 424 -64.46 -9.28 -10.01
CA LYS A 424 -65.52 -9.17 -11.03
C LYS A 424 -66.10 -10.52 -11.47
N ALA A 425 -65.63 -11.64 -10.91
CA ALA A 425 -65.93 -13.02 -11.34
C ALA A 425 -66.72 -13.85 -10.31
N ALA A 426 -67.53 -13.23 -9.44
CA ALA A 426 -68.32 -13.94 -8.43
C ALA A 426 -69.21 -15.08 -8.98
N ASN A 427 -69.55 -15.07 -10.29
CA ASN A 427 -70.44 -16.05 -10.93
C ASN A 427 -69.73 -17.28 -11.54
N CYS A 428 -68.42 -17.47 -11.35
CA CYS A 428 -67.69 -18.65 -11.84
C CYS A 428 -66.52 -18.97 -10.89
N LYS A 429 -66.79 -19.46 -9.68
CA LYS A 429 -65.75 -20.11 -8.86
C LYS A 429 -65.49 -21.53 -9.40
N PRO A 430 -64.25 -22.06 -9.30
CA PRO A 430 -64.01 -23.47 -9.57
C PRO A 430 -64.74 -24.33 -8.53
N ASN A 431 -65.28 -25.48 -8.96
CA ASN A 431 -66.01 -26.39 -8.09
C ASN A 431 -65.08 -27.37 -7.37
N CYS A 432 -63.95 -27.69 -8.01
CA CYS A 432 -62.87 -28.44 -7.38
C CYS A 432 -62.18 -27.64 -6.26
N SER A 433 -61.66 -28.37 -5.28
CA SER A 433 -60.94 -27.79 -4.13
C SER A 433 -59.49 -28.29 -4.10
N LEU A 434 -58.55 -27.39 -3.77
CA LEU A 434 -57.16 -27.75 -3.51
C LEU A 434 -57.05 -28.37 -2.11
N VAL A 435 -56.74 -29.66 -2.06
CA VAL A 435 -56.70 -30.43 -0.81
C VAL A 435 -55.31 -30.41 -0.19
N GLN A 436 -54.27 -30.48 -1.02
CA GLN A 436 -52.88 -30.58 -0.59
C GLN A 436 -51.96 -29.81 -1.55
N TRP A 437 -51.00 -29.09 -0.96
CA TRP A 437 -49.83 -28.53 -1.62
C TRP A 437 -48.60 -28.91 -0.81
N SER A 438 -47.69 -29.72 -1.35
CA SER A 438 -46.47 -30.17 -0.65
C SER A 438 -45.25 -30.02 -1.54
N ALA A 439 -44.10 -29.68 -0.95
CA ALA A 439 -42.82 -29.70 -1.64
C ALA A 439 -42.40 -31.15 -1.96
N LEU A 440 -41.67 -31.33 -3.05
CA LEU A 440 -41.10 -32.61 -3.49
C LEU A 440 -39.59 -32.48 -3.64
N ASN A 441 -38.89 -33.60 -3.48
CA ASN A 441 -37.46 -33.69 -3.80
C ASN A 441 -37.26 -34.11 -5.27
N TRP A 442 -36.07 -33.87 -5.82
CA TRP A 442 -35.70 -34.27 -7.19
C TRP A 442 -35.93 -35.77 -7.43
N GLU A 443 -35.46 -36.62 -6.51
CA GLU A 443 -35.57 -38.09 -6.60
C GLU A 443 -37.04 -38.55 -6.70
N GLU A 444 -37.95 -37.90 -5.98
CA GLU A 444 -39.39 -38.20 -6.01
C GLU A 444 -40.04 -37.72 -7.32
N TYR A 445 -39.53 -36.63 -7.90
CA TYR A 445 -40.01 -36.11 -9.18
C TYR A 445 -39.54 -36.99 -10.35
N GLU A 446 -38.29 -37.45 -10.32
CA GLU A 446 -37.69 -38.34 -11.33
C GLU A 446 -38.31 -39.74 -11.32
N ALA A 447 -38.68 -40.26 -10.13
CA ALA A 447 -39.30 -41.58 -10.01
C ALA A 447 -40.65 -41.72 -10.75
N ASN A 448 -41.30 -40.61 -11.13
CA ASN A 448 -42.59 -40.63 -11.81
C ASN A 448 -42.44 -40.83 -13.32
N THR A 449 -43.03 -41.88 -13.88
CA THR A 449 -42.93 -42.18 -15.33
C THR A 449 -43.49 -41.07 -16.25
N THR A 450 -44.35 -40.19 -15.73
CA THR A 450 -44.95 -39.08 -16.48
C THR A 450 -44.02 -37.88 -16.62
N THR A 451 -42.97 -37.76 -15.80
CA THR A 451 -42.03 -36.63 -15.82
C THR A 451 -40.84 -36.88 -16.75
N MET A 452 -40.51 -38.15 -17.04
CA MET A 452 -39.37 -38.58 -17.86
C MET A 452 -39.23 -37.83 -19.19
N ARG A 453 -40.34 -37.59 -19.91
CA ARG A 453 -40.31 -36.85 -21.19
C ARG A 453 -39.74 -35.44 -21.04
N TYR A 454 -40.04 -34.76 -19.94
CA TYR A 454 -39.59 -33.38 -19.71
C TYR A 454 -38.14 -33.34 -19.20
N ILE A 455 -37.68 -34.41 -18.57
CA ILE A 455 -36.30 -34.60 -18.15
C ILE A 455 -35.42 -34.89 -19.39
N GLU A 456 -35.87 -35.78 -20.29
CA GLU A 456 -35.19 -36.09 -21.56
C GLU A 456 -35.13 -34.88 -22.51
N GLU A 457 -36.14 -34.01 -22.49
CA GLU A 457 -36.17 -32.76 -23.27
C GLU A 457 -35.34 -31.62 -22.63
N GLU A 458 -34.62 -31.89 -21.52
CA GLU A 458 -33.82 -30.91 -20.74
C GLU A 458 -34.62 -29.66 -20.30
N LEU A 459 -35.94 -29.80 -20.15
CA LEU A 459 -36.83 -28.70 -19.72
C LEU A 459 -36.85 -28.52 -18.21
N VAL A 460 -36.36 -29.51 -17.46
CA VAL A 460 -36.36 -29.56 -16.00
C VAL A 460 -34.98 -29.95 -15.51
N ASP A 461 -34.44 -29.17 -14.58
CA ASP A 461 -33.13 -29.38 -13.97
C ASP A 461 -33.27 -29.64 -12.46
N ALA A 462 -32.29 -30.33 -11.86
CA ALA A 462 -32.26 -30.65 -10.44
C ALA A 462 -32.23 -29.40 -9.54
N SER A 463 -31.77 -28.27 -10.08
CA SER A 463 -31.75 -26.97 -9.38
C SER A 463 -33.14 -26.33 -9.20
N PHE A 464 -34.19 -26.90 -9.79
CA PHE A 464 -35.55 -26.33 -9.75
C PHE A 464 -36.29 -26.68 -8.45
N SER A 465 -37.34 -25.92 -8.16
CA SER A 465 -38.23 -26.21 -7.02
C SER A 465 -39.40 -27.07 -7.47
N PHE A 466 -39.62 -28.19 -6.79
CA PHE A 466 -40.67 -29.16 -7.13
C PHE A 466 -41.81 -29.14 -6.11
N TYR A 467 -43.04 -29.16 -6.62
CA TYR A 467 -44.24 -29.19 -5.79
C TYR A 467 -45.25 -30.21 -6.32
N ARG A 468 -46.03 -30.73 -5.39
CA ARG A 468 -47.18 -31.59 -5.63
C ARG A 468 -48.44 -30.87 -5.21
N ALA A 469 -49.37 -30.68 -6.14
CA ALA A 469 -50.69 -30.16 -5.87
C ALA A 469 -51.74 -31.26 -6.09
N VAL A 470 -52.64 -31.45 -5.12
CA VAL A 470 -53.74 -32.41 -5.22
C VAL A 470 -55.06 -31.65 -5.18
N VAL A 471 -55.80 -31.74 -6.28
CA VAL A 471 -57.11 -31.10 -6.48
C VAL A 471 -58.17 -32.19 -6.54
N VAL A 472 -59.27 -32.03 -5.79
CA VAL A 472 -60.34 -33.04 -5.70
C VAL A 472 -61.68 -32.43 -6.07
N PHE A 473 -62.48 -33.17 -6.85
CA PHE A 473 -63.88 -32.87 -7.10
C PHE A 473 -64.73 -34.14 -7.01
N SER A 474 -65.52 -34.26 -5.94
CA SER A 474 -66.29 -35.47 -5.61
C SER A 474 -65.39 -36.72 -5.56
N SER A 475 -65.64 -37.73 -6.41
CA SER A 475 -64.88 -38.98 -6.52
C SER A 475 -63.58 -38.87 -7.32
N ALA A 476 -63.39 -37.79 -8.09
CA ALA A 476 -62.25 -37.60 -8.98
C ALA A 476 -61.12 -36.85 -8.28
N LYS A 477 -59.90 -37.39 -8.38
CA LYS A 477 -58.68 -36.79 -7.85
C LYS A 477 -57.71 -36.44 -8.97
N MET A 478 -57.34 -35.17 -9.07
CA MET A 478 -56.29 -34.69 -9.96
C MET A 478 -55.02 -34.44 -9.15
N GLU A 479 -53.93 -35.04 -9.58
CA GLU A 479 -52.60 -34.85 -9.04
C GLU A 479 -51.72 -34.13 -10.07
N CYS A 480 -51.20 -32.98 -9.66
CA CYS A 480 -50.35 -32.13 -10.47
C CYS A 480 -48.94 -32.09 -9.88
N LEU A 481 -47.95 -32.46 -10.70
CA LEU A 481 -46.54 -32.26 -10.39
C LEU A 481 -46.09 -30.96 -11.07
N ILE A 482 -45.48 -30.07 -10.29
CA ILE A 482 -45.14 -28.72 -10.71
C ILE A 482 -43.64 -28.55 -10.55
N SER A 483 -42.97 -28.13 -11.62
CA SER A 483 -41.56 -27.71 -11.55
C SER A 483 -41.45 -26.22 -11.81
N ILE A 484 -40.85 -25.50 -10.87
CA ILE A 484 -40.64 -24.05 -10.94
C ILE A 484 -39.15 -23.80 -11.17
N SER A 485 -38.85 -23.22 -12.33
CA SER A 485 -37.49 -22.83 -12.70
C SER A 485 -37.01 -21.64 -11.86
N ASN A 486 -35.70 -21.56 -11.62
CA ASN A 486 -35.12 -20.42 -10.94
C ASN A 486 -35.21 -19.11 -11.74
N LYS A 487 -35.52 -19.17 -13.03
CA LYS A 487 -35.76 -18.00 -13.89
C LYS A 487 -37.20 -17.47 -13.85
N TYR A 488 -38.02 -17.87 -12.87
CA TYR A 488 -39.38 -17.32 -12.72
C TYR A 488 -39.33 -15.79 -12.53
N PRO A 489 -40.22 -15.00 -13.18
CA PRO A 489 -41.38 -15.38 -14.01
C PRO A 489 -41.08 -15.53 -15.51
N HIS A 490 -39.84 -15.34 -15.96
CA HIS A 490 -39.47 -15.47 -17.38
C HIS A 490 -39.72 -16.89 -17.90
N ASN A 491 -39.37 -17.89 -17.10
CA ASN A 491 -39.73 -19.28 -17.37
C ASN A 491 -41.02 -19.62 -16.63
N ALA A 492 -42.07 -19.97 -17.38
CA ALA A 492 -43.33 -20.40 -16.80
C ALA A 492 -43.17 -21.73 -16.04
N PRO A 493 -43.84 -21.90 -14.89
CA PRO A 493 -43.90 -23.19 -14.21
C PRO A 493 -44.49 -24.26 -15.13
N LEU A 494 -43.89 -25.44 -15.11
CA LEU A 494 -44.37 -26.59 -15.88
C LEU A 494 -45.29 -27.45 -15.01
N TRP A 495 -46.47 -27.75 -15.53
CA TRP A 495 -47.49 -28.57 -14.90
C TRP A 495 -47.63 -29.89 -15.63
N ILE A 496 -47.53 -30.98 -14.87
CA ILE A 496 -47.77 -32.34 -15.34
C ILE A 496 -48.97 -32.85 -14.58
N ILE A 497 -49.98 -33.34 -15.31
CA ILE A 497 -51.30 -33.60 -14.75
C ILE A 497 -51.63 -35.08 -14.88
N THR A 498 -52.00 -35.68 -13.75
CA THR A 498 -52.50 -37.05 -13.68
C THR A 498 -53.88 -37.03 -13.04
N VAL A 499 -54.83 -37.73 -13.64
CA VAL A 499 -56.22 -37.79 -13.15
C VAL A 499 -56.55 -39.22 -12.77
N HIS A 500 -56.96 -39.38 -11.52
CA HIS A 500 -57.43 -40.62 -10.91
C HIS A 500 -58.96 -40.55 -10.81
N TRP A 501 -59.62 -41.00 -11.87
CA TRP A 501 -61.08 -41.14 -11.95
C TRP A 501 -61.39 -42.23 -12.98
N ASN A 502 -62.12 -43.26 -12.58
CA ASN A 502 -62.41 -44.44 -13.41
C ASN A 502 -61.16 -45.12 -14.02
N GLY A 503 -60.01 -45.01 -13.33
CA GLY A 503 -58.71 -45.48 -13.79
C GLY A 503 -57.63 -44.44 -13.55
N HIS A 504 -56.46 -44.67 -14.15
CA HIS A 504 -55.31 -43.75 -14.10
C HIS A 504 -55.12 -43.11 -15.48
N HIS A 505 -55.36 -41.81 -15.59
CA HIS A 505 -55.23 -41.05 -16.83
C HIS A 505 -54.04 -40.08 -16.76
N ASN A 506 -53.18 -40.11 -17.76
CA ASN A 506 -52.05 -39.21 -17.94
C ASN A 506 -51.97 -38.75 -19.41
N ALA A 507 -51.04 -37.84 -19.73
CA ALA A 507 -50.91 -37.34 -21.09
C ALA A 507 -50.43 -38.36 -22.13
N LEU A 508 -49.86 -39.49 -21.69
CA LEU A 508 -49.44 -40.59 -22.57
C LEU A 508 -50.64 -41.45 -23.01
N ASN A 509 -51.59 -41.67 -22.11
CA ASN A 509 -52.73 -42.56 -22.34
C ASN A 509 -54.03 -41.83 -22.71
N ASN A 510 -54.17 -40.54 -22.39
CA ASN A 510 -55.39 -39.77 -22.64
C ASN A 510 -55.08 -38.42 -23.30
N SER A 511 -55.56 -38.25 -24.54
CA SER A 511 -55.39 -37.01 -25.31
C SER A 511 -56.04 -35.79 -24.64
N SER A 512 -57.10 -36.01 -23.86
CA SER A 512 -57.79 -34.96 -23.10
C SER A 512 -56.89 -34.32 -22.05
N ILE A 513 -56.12 -35.14 -21.34
CA ILE A 513 -55.17 -34.71 -20.32
C ILE A 513 -54.00 -34.01 -20.99
N LYS A 514 -53.51 -34.54 -22.11
CA LYS A 514 -52.48 -33.88 -22.94
C LYS A 514 -52.90 -32.47 -23.39
N PHE A 515 -54.16 -32.28 -23.78
CA PHE A 515 -54.68 -30.95 -24.12
C PHE A 515 -54.82 -30.04 -22.90
N MET A 516 -55.19 -30.59 -21.74
CA MET A 516 -55.28 -29.85 -20.50
C MET A 516 -53.90 -29.35 -20.05
N GLU A 517 -52.89 -30.23 -20.03
CA GLU A 517 -51.49 -29.86 -19.75
C GLU A 517 -50.97 -28.82 -20.73
N HIS A 518 -51.22 -28.99 -22.03
CA HIS A 518 -50.82 -28.00 -23.03
C HIS A 518 -51.50 -26.65 -22.78
N TRP A 519 -52.78 -26.64 -22.39
CA TRP A 519 -53.52 -25.40 -22.12
C TRP A 519 -53.02 -24.66 -20.88
N THR A 520 -52.60 -25.39 -19.85
CA THR A 520 -52.07 -24.84 -18.61
C THR A 520 -50.64 -24.32 -18.81
N ASN A 521 -49.80 -25.09 -19.50
CA ASN A 521 -48.41 -24.73 -19.79
C ASN A 521 -48.28 -23.67 -20.90
N SER A 522 -49.27 -23.53 -21.78
CA SER A 522 -49.30 -22.47 -22.81
C SER A 522 -49.59 -21.08 -22.24
N LEU A 523 -49.88 -20.94 -20.93
CA LEU A 523 -50.03 -19.64 -20.31
C LEU A 523 -48.66 -18.97 -20.19
N CYS A 524 -48.24 -18.26 -21.23
CA CYS A 524 -47.15 -17.31 -21.17
C CYS A 524 -47.75 -15.92 -21.07
N ASP A 525 -47.61 -15.28 -19.91
CA ASP A 525 -48.01 -13.88 -19.79
C ASP A 525 -46.91 -13.01 -20.42
N SER A 526 -47.23 -12.29 -21.49
CA SER A 526 -46.27 -11.37 -22.13
C SER A 526 -45.86 -10.21 -21.21
N LYS A 527 -46.54 -10.05 -20.06
CA LYS A 527 -46.30 -9.01 -19.07
C LYS A 527 -45.49 -9.47 -17.85
N ASN A 528 -45.00 -10.73 -17.81
CA ASN A 528 -44.23 -11.26 -16.66
C ASN A 528 -44.91 -10.95 -15.31
N THR A 529 -46.21 -11.17 -15.21
CA THR A 529 -46.91 -10.89 -13.95
C THR A 529 -46.48 -11.90 -12.87
N PRO A 530 -46.28 -11.43 -11.62
CA PRO A 530 -45.84 -12.30 -10.53
C PRO A 530 -46.90 -13.35 -10.13
N ASP A 531 -48.16 -13.17 -10.54
CA ASP A 531 -49.30 -14.06 -10.28
C ASP A 531 -49.48 -15.20 -11.28
N LEU A 532 -48.47 -15.48 -12.11
CA LEU A 532 -48.54 -16.52 -13.13
C LEU A 532 -48.87 -17.91 -12.56
N LEU A 533 -48.24 -18.30 -11.45
CA LEU A 533 -48.48 -19.61 -10.82
C LEU A 533 -49.94 -19.74 -10.34
N ALA A 534 -50.49 -18.70 -9.71
CA ALA A 534 -51.88 -18.66 -9.29
C ALA A 534 -52.85 -18.71 -10.48
N ALA A 535 -52.56 -17.98 -11.55
CA ALA A 535 -53.36 -18.01 -12.77
C ALA A 535 -53.33 -19.39 -13.46
N GLN A 536 -52.17 -20.06 -13.48
CA GLN A 536 -52.04 -21.44 -13.96
C GLN A 536 -52.85 -22.42 -13.11
N LEU A 537 -52.75 -22.34 -11.78
CA LEU A 537 -53.53 -23.18 -10.87
C LEU A 537 -55.03 -23.00 -11.11
N LEU A 538 -55.53 -21.76 -11.12
CA LEU A 538 -56.94 -21.50 -11.39
C LEU A 538 -57.37 -22.02 -12.76
N ARG A 539 -56.53 -21.84 -13.79
CA ARG A 539 -56.78 -22.40 -15.12
C ARG A 539 -56.88 -23.92 -15.09
N THR A 540 -55.98 -24.61 -14.38
CA THR A 540 -56.00 -26.08 -14.23
C THR A 540 -57.30 -26.55 -13.55
N MET A 541 -57.72 -25.84 -12.51
CA MET A 541 -58.95 -26.11 -11.77
C MET A 541 -60.19 -25.94 -12.66
N TYR A 542 -60.28 -24.85 -13.42
CA TYR A 542 -61.39 -24.67 -14.37
C TYR A 542 -61.40 -25.74 -15.45
N SER A 543 -60.24 -26.14 -15.98
CA SER A 543 -60.16 -27.20 -16.99
C SER A 543 -60.53 -28.57 -16.46
N PHE A 544 -60.21 -28.86 -15.19
CA PHE A 544 -60.57 -30.12 -14.54
C PHE A 544 -62.08 -30.27 -14.35
N ASP A 545 -62.74 -29.23 -13.85
CA ASP A 545 -64.20 -29.20 -13.77
C ASP A 545 -64.84 -29.40 -15.15
N ILE A 546 -64.37 -28.71 -16.20
CA ILE A 546 -64.91 -28.83 -17.57
C ILE A 546 -64.66 -30.24 -18.14
N PHE A 547 -63.52 -30.84 -17.81
CA PHE A 547 -63.21 -32.22 -18.16
C PHE A 547 -64.24 -33.18 -17.54
N LEU A 548 -64.52 -33.05 -16.25
CA LEU A 548 -65.51 -33.88 -15.54
C LEU A 548 -66.95 -33.59 -15.96
N GLU A 549 -67.34 -32.34 -16.22
CA GLU A 549 -68.68 -32.00 -16.71
C GLU A 549 -68.96 -32.50 -18.14
N THR A 550 -67.91 -32.72 -18.93
CA THR A 550 -68.03 -33.20 -20.32
C THR A 550 -67.82 -34.70 -20.47
N GLU A 551 -67.01 -35.35 -19.61
CA GLU A 551 -66.87 -36.81 -19.55
C GLU A 551 -67.84 -37.50 -18.59
N GLY A 552 -68.23 -36.85 -17.48
CA GLY A 552 -69.18 -37.36 -16.49
C GLY A 552 -70.45 -37.96 -17.08
N PRO A 553 -71.09 -37.32 -18.08
CA PRO A 553 -72.26 -37.88 -18.75
C PRO A 553 -72.04 -39.17 -19.55
N LEU A 554 -70.79 -39.59 -19.77
CA LEU A 554 -70.43 -40.81 -20.50
C LEU A 554 -70.34 -42.05 -19.58
N TYR A 555 -70.34 -41.86 -18.26
CA TYR A 555 -70.21 -42.91 -17.26
C TYR A 555 -71.47 -42.99 -16.39
N GLN A 556 -71.77 -44.19 -15.87
CA GLN A 556 -72.87 -44.41 -14.92
C GLN A 556 -72.29 -44.91 -13.58
N PRO A 557 -72.71 -44.35 -12.43
CA PRO A 557 -73.75 -43.33 -12.23
C PRO A 557 -73.32 -41.91 -12.66
N LEU A 558 -74.30 -41.04 -12.91
CA LEU A 558 -74.05 -39.64 -13.29
C LEU A 558 -73.56 -38.85 -12.07
N GLU A 559 -72.24 -38.73 -11.92
CA GLU A 559 -71.61 -38.06 -10.77
C GLU A 559 -71.51 -36.53 -10.94
N TYR A 560 -71.60 -36.01 -12.17
CA TYR A 560 -71.29 -34.62 -12.49
C TYR A 560 -72.36 -33.95 -13.36
N ASN A 561 -72.88 -32.80 -12.90
CA ASN A 561 -73.86 -31.98 -13.62
C ASN A 561 -73.18 -30.81 -14.34
N LYS A 562 -73.76 -30.36 -15.47
CA LYS A 562 -73.27 -29.20 -16.22
C LYS A 562 -73.64 -27.90 -15.50
N GLU A 563 -72.65 -27.26 -14.91
CA GLU A 563 -72.81 -25.97 -14.23
C GLU A 563 -72.17 -24.83 -15.05
N LYS A 564 -71.14 -25.13 -15.84
CA LYS A 564 -70.47 -24.14 -16.68
C LYS A 564 -71.16 -23.97 -18.03
N SER A 565 -71.33 -22.71 -18.43
CA SER A 565 -71.98 -22.37 -19.68
C SER A 565 -71.01 -22.44 -20.87
N PHE A 566 -71.15 -23.46 -21.73
CA PHE A 566 -70.42 -23.58 -23.01
C PHE A 566 -71.34 -23.94 -24.18
N ILE A 567 -71.06 -23.38 -25.37
CA ILE A 567 -71.92 -23.50 -26.57
C ILE A 567 -71.90 -24.91 -27.16
N LYS A 568 -70.74 -25.59 -27.14
CA LYS A 568 -70.56 -26.97 -27.61
C LYS A 568 -69.58 -27.70 -26.70
N SER A 569 -69.93 -28.92 -26.25
CA SER A 569 -69.07 -29.74 -25.38
C SER A 569 -67.78 -30.21 -26.07
N PHE A 570 -67.81 -30.42 -27.39
CA PHE A 570 -66.68 -30.89 -28.18
C PHE A 570 -66.60 -30.14 -29.52
N SER A 571 -65.38 -29.94 -30.03
CA SER A 571 -65.09 -29.39 -31.37
C SER A 571 -64.13 -30.27 -32.15
N LYS A 572 -64.20 -30.15 -33.48
CA LYS A 572 -63.26 -30.78 -34.45
C LYS A 572 -63.22 -32.31 -34.32
N ARG A 573 -62.42 -32.96 -35.18
CA ARG A 573 -62.22 -34.41 -35.17
C ARG A 573 -61.51 -34.92 -33.90
N THR A 574 -60.73 -34.05 -33.25
CA THR A 574 -59.95 -34.36 -32.03
C THR A 574 -60.74 -34.15 -30.73
N ARG A 575 -62.03 -33.84 -30.78
CA ARG A 575 -62.92 -33.63 -29.62
C ARG A 575 -62.35 -32.63 -28.60
N VAL A 576 -61.89 -31.47 -29.07
CA VAL A 576 -61.34 -30.40 -28.22
C VAL A 576 -62.43 -29.84 -27.31
N ARG A 577 -62.12 -29.65 -26.02
CA ARG A 577 -63.01 -29.10 -25.00
C ARG A 577 -62.91 -27.58 -24.89
N PRO A 578 -63.97 -26.89 -24.44
CA PRO A 578 -63.98 -25.45 -24.29
C PRO A 578 -63.22 -25.00 -23.03
N TYR A 579 -61.90 -24.77 -23.11
CA TYR A 579 -61.12 -24.30 -21.95
C TYR A 579 -60.93 -22.77 -21.90
N LYS A 580 -61.21 -22.04 -22.98
CA LYS A 580 -61.00 -20.59 -23.07
C LYS A 580 -62.18 -19.82 -22.49
N ARG A 581 -61.95 -19.07 -21.41
CA ARG A 581 -62.96 -18.17 -20.82
C ARG A 581 -63.13 -16.91 -21.68
N ILE A 582 -64.38 -16.54 -21.96
CA ILE A 582 -64.75 -15.28 -22.62
C ILE A 582 -65.79 -14.58 -21.73
N THR A 583 -65.50 -13.33 -21.37
CA THR A 583 -66.40 -12.47 -20.62
C THR A 583 -67.24 -11.65 -21.61
N SER A 584 -68.56 -11.83 -21.61
CA SER A 584 -69.49 -10.98 -22.37
C SER A 584 -70.57 -10.47 -21.41
N GLY A 585 -70.40 -9.22 -20.95
CA GLY A 585 -71.29 -8.62 -19.95
C GLY A 585 -71.22 -9.34 -18.58
N ALA A 586 -72.39 -9.66 -18.00
CA ALA A 586 -72.51 -10.34 -16.70
C ALA A 586 -72.36 -11.89 -16.79
N ASN A 587 -72.33 -12.46 -18.00
CA ASN A 587 -72.23 -13.90 -18.21
C ASN A 587 -70.83 -14.30 -18.68
N ASN A 588 -70.29 -15.33 -18.03
CA ASN A 588 -69.03 -15.97 -18.43
C ASN A 588 -69.37 -17.21 -19.27
N TYR A 589 -68.81 -17.29 -20.48
CA TYR A 589 -68.93 -18.49 -21.33
C TYR A 589 -67.56 -19.09 -21.64
N PHE A 590 -67.50 -20.41 -21.74
CA PHE A 590 -66.30 -21.13 -22.16
C PHE A 590 -66.39 -21.50 -23.66
N LYS A 591 -65.30 -21.25 -24.38
CA LYS A 591 -65.12 -21.53 -25.81
C LYS A 591 -63.88 -22.40 -26.03
N GLN A 592 -63.87 -23.11 -27.15
CA GLN A 592 -62.77 -23.97 -27.61
C GLN A 592 -61.61 -23.16 -28.17
#